data_AF-A0A388RI86-F1
#
_entry.id   AF-A0A388RI86-F1
#
_cell.length_a   1.000
_cell.length_b   1.000
_cell.length_c   1.000
_cell.angle_alpha   90.00
_cell.angle_beta   90.00
_cell.angle_gamma   90.00
#
_symmetry.space_group_name_H-M   'P 1'
#
loop_
_entity.id
_entity.type
_entity.pdbx_description
1 polymer ?
#
loop_
_entity_poly.entity_id
_entity_poly.type
_entity_poly.pdbx_seq_one_letter_code
_entity_poly.pdbx_strand_id
1 'polypeptide(L)'
;MSDHRTKVAEKKRLLMRTKLLDAAMRVIGEQNGTAPVIDDVIREAKVSRGTFYNYFTSLDEVVNAIGQEMNNQMITDILPVYNVLDEPWQRAAVGFRLFMVRALLDRKWASFVIRIEAWPHTTMLAKYMSGDLAAGKARGQFRIDSIDAATDFLMGASARCIQAVGQGVDDPPAYMDAATRMALQSVGCSSALCDQGVAFSQSYLKSWACGELTVSRPLWALNLNSKDGQLFLAHQVDAPPVA
;
A
#
# COMPACT_ATOMS: atom_id res chain seq x y z
N MET A 1 34.12 -24.18 -3.07
CA MET A 1 34.41 -23.41 -1.83
C MET A 1 34.30 -21.88 -1.99
N SER A 2 34.27 -21.31 -3.22
CA SER A 2 34.14 -19.85 -3.46
C SER A 2 32.74 -19.28 -3.14
N ASP A 3 31.68 -20.05 -3.37
CA ASP A 3 30.27 -19.62 -3.27
C ASP A 3 29.81 -19.33 -1.83
N HIS A 4 30.41 -19.98 -0.83
CA HIS A 4 30.04 -19.81 0.57
C HIS A 4 30.55 -18.49 1.18
N ARG A 5 31.76 -18.04 0.80
CA ARG A 5 32.32 -16.76 1.29
C ARG A 5 31.57 -15.56 0.72
N THR A 6 31.16 -15.64 -0.55
CA THR A 6 30.33 -14.60 -1.20
C THR A 6 28.96 -14.49 -0.53
N LYS A 7 28.27 -15.62 -0.32
CA LYS A 7 26.96 -15.64 0.37
C LYS A 7 27.01 -15.10 1.80
N VAL A 8 28.07 -15.41 2.56
CA VAL A 8 28.26 -14.88 3.91
C VAL A 8 28.51 -13.37 3.89
N ALA A 9 29.29 -12.87 2.94
CA ALA A 9 29.55 -11.44 2.77
C ALA A 9 28.28 -10.67 2.36
N GLU A 10 27.50 -11.19 1.41
CA GLU A 10 26.20 -10.64 1.00
C GLU A 10 25.20 -10.59 2.15
N LYS A 11 25.09 -11.68 2.91
CA LYS A 11 24.22 -11.73 4.09
C LYS A 11 24.63 -10.67 5.13
N LYS A 12 25.94 -10.53 5.39
CA LYS A 12 26.45 -9.52 6.33
C LYS A 12 26.17 -8.09 5.85
N ARG A 13 26.30 -7.85 4.54
CA ARG A 13 25.97 -6.58 3.91
C ARG A 13 24.47 -6.27 4.04
N LEU A 14 23.60 -7.24 3.77
CA LEU A 14 22.15 -7.06 3.91
C LEU A 14 21.75 -6.73 5.35
N LEU A 15 22.28 -7.47 6.34
CA LEU A 15 22.00 -7.23 7.75
C LEU A 15 22.44 -5.83 8.21
N MET A 16 23.61 -5.37 7.76
CA MET A 16 24.08 -4.01 8.08
C MET A 16 23.20 -2.95 7.43
N ARG A 17 22.78 -3.15 6.17
CA ARG A 17 21.84 -2.25 5.49
C ARG A 17 20.52 -2.15 6.26
N THR A 18 19.93 -3.27 6.67
CA THR A 18 18.70 -3.28 7.47
C THR A 18 18.88 -2.54 8.80
N LYS A 19 20.00 -2.76 9.50
CA LYS A 19 20.31 -2.07 10.76
C LYS A 19 20.35 -0.54 10.59
N LEU A 20 20.93 -0.05 9.49
CA LEU A 20 20.98 1.39 9.18
C LEU A 20 19.58 1.96 8.91
N LEU A 21 18.74 1.23 8.18
CA LEU A 21 17.35 1.62 7.90
C LEU A 21 16.53 1.67 9.20
N ASP A 22 16.66 0.67 10.07
CA ASP A 22 15.95 0.62 11.37
C ASP A 22 16.32 1.77 12.28
N ALA A 23 17.60 2.13 12.32
CA ALA A 23 18.08 3.28 13.08
C ALA A 23 17.51 4.59 12.54
N ALA A 24 17.55 4.77 11.21
CA ALA A 24 16.99 5.95 10.58
C ALA A 24 15.48 6.08 10.80
N MET A 25 14.71 4.99 10.75
CA MET A 25 13.28 5.00 11.07
C MET A 25 13.00 5.52 12.48
N ARG A 26 13.80 5.12 13.48
CA ARG A 26 13.64 5.61 14.87
C ARG A 26 13.95 7.10 14.98
N VAL A 27 15.06 7.54 14.39
CA VAL A 27 15.44 8.96 14.37
C VAL A 27 14.37 9.83 13.70
N ILE A 28 13.82 9.37 12.57
CA ILE A 28 12.78 10.11 11.84
C ILE A 28 11.45 10.11 12.64
N GLY A 29 11.11 9.00 13.30
CA GLY A 29 9.86 8.85 14.03
C GLY A 29 9.78 9.60 15.36
N GLU A 30 10.92 9.95 15.97
CA GLU A 30 10.99 10.61 17.28
C GLU A 30 11.00 12.14 17.22
N GLN A 31 11.25 12.76 16.05
CA GLN A 31 11.42 14.22 15.96
C GLN A 31 10.10 14.97 15.69
N ASN A 32 9.62 15.68 16.71
CA ASN A 32 8.57 16.71 16.62
C ASN A 32 9.13 18.02 16.05
N GLY A 33 9.54 18.03 14.77
CA GLY A 33 9.79 19.26 14.01
C GLY A 33 11.25 19.67 13.76
N THR A 34 12.23 18.90 14.22
CA THR A 34 13.64 19.07 13.79
C THR A 34 13.91 18.22 12.54
N ALA A 35 14.77 18.69 11.64
CA ALA A 35 15.17 17.91 10.48
C ALA A 35 16.23 16.86 10.89
N PRO A 36 16.06 15.58 10.57
CA PRO A 36 17.03 14.55 10.90
C PRO A 36 18.37 14.81 10.18
N VAL A 37 19.49 14.49 10.83
CA VAL A 37 20.83 14.56 10.21
C VAL A 37 21.52 13.20 10.22
N ILE A 38 22.45 12.99 9.29
CA ILE A 38 23.19 11.72 9.12
C ILE A 38 23.83 11.26 10.44
N ASP A 39 24.34 12.19 11.25
CA ASP A 39 24.99 11.88 12.53
C ASP A 39 24.03 11.25 13.55
N ASP A 40 22.75 11.62 13.53
CA ASP A 40 21.75 11.02 14.41
C ASP A 40 21.55 9.55 14.07
N VAL A 41 21.49 9.23 12.76
CA VAL A 41 21.37 7.85 12.26
C VAL A 41 22.61 7.03 12.63
N ILE A 42 23.80 7.59 12.47
CA ILE A 42 25.07 6.93 12.81
C ILE A 42 25.14 6.60 14.30
N ARG A 43 24.75 7.57 15.14
CA ARG A 43 24.70 7.41 16.60
C ARG A 43 23.70 6.33 17.00
N GLU A 44 22.50 6.39 16.44
CA GLU A 44 21.43 5.42 16.72
C GLU A 44 21.81 4.01 16.25
N ALA A 45 22.41 3.88 15.07
CA ALA A 45 22.89 2.60 14.54
C ALA A 45 24.14 2.07 15.27
N LYS A 46 24.82 2.89 16.08
CA LYS A 46 26.10 2.56 16.74
C LYS A 46 27.14 2.06 15.73
N VAL A 47 27.37 2.84 14.67
CA VAL A 47 28.36 2.55 13.62
C VAL A 47 29.31 3.73 13.41
N SER A 48 30.37 3.55 12.62
CA SER A 48 31.22 4.67 12.19
C SER A 48 30.65 5.38 10.96
N ARG A 49 31.08 6.63 10.72
CA ARG A 49 30.78 7.36 9.47
C ARG A 49 31.19 6.58 8.23
N GLY A 50 32.39 6.00 8.22
CA GLY A 50 32.87 5.19 7.09
C GLY A 50 31.96 3.98 6.83
N THR A 51 31.43 3.34 7.88
CA THR A 51 30.46 2.26 7.73
C THR A 51 29.16 2.75 7.11
N PHE A 52 28.63 3.92 7.48
CA PHE A 52 27.42 4.48 6.87
C PHE A 52 27.62 4.75 5.36
N TYR A 53 28.71 5.45 5.02
CA TYR A 53 29.00 5.83 3.63
C TYR A 53 29.30 4.65 2.68
N ASN A 54 29.57 3.46 3.22
CA ASN A 54 29.64 2.22 2.42
C ASN A 54 28.27 1.73 1.92
N TYR A 55 27.16 2.24 2.48
CA TYR A 55 25.80 1.82 2.15
C TYR A 55 24.94 2.94 1.60
N PHE A 56 25.12 4.18 2.09
CA PHE A 56 24.31 5.33 1.71
C PHE A 56 25.17 6.58 1.60
N THR A 57 24.91 7.40 0.59
CA THR A 57 25.62 8.63 0.28
C THR A 57 24.95 9.88 0.86
N SER A 58 23.66 9.79 1.18
CA SER A 58 22.87 10.90 1.73
C SER A 58 21.73 10.40 2.62
N LEU A 59 21.14 11.32 3.40
CA LEU A 59 19.93 11.01 4.16
C LEU A 59 18.73 10.78 3.23
N ASP A 60 18.65 11.49 2.11
CA ASP A 60 17.59 11.28 1.11
C ASP A 60 17.62 9.86 0.53
N GLU A 61 18.82 9.32 0.26
CA GLU A 61 18.97 7.93 -0.17
C GLU A 61 18.47 6.93 0.88
N VAL A 62 18.71 7.21 2.17
CA VAL A 62 18.18 6.41 3.29
C VAL A 62 16.66 6.52 3.33
N VAL A 63 16.10 7.72 3.27
CA VAL A 63 14.64 7.95 3.29
C VAL A 63 13.96 7.25 2.12
N ASN A 64 14.53 7.34 0.92
CA ASN A 64 14.03 6.64 -0.26
C ASN A 64 14.13 5.11 -0.10
N ALA A 65 15.21 4.59 0.47
CA ALA A 65 15.38 3.18 0.72
C ALA A 65 14.41 2.64 1.79
N ILE A 66 14.16 3.40 2.86
CA ILE A 66 13.10 3.10 3.83
C ILE A 66 11.75 3.12 3.11
N GLY A 67 11.52 4.14 2.27
CA GLY A 67 10.34 4.27 1.43
C GLY A 67 10.05 3.01 0.62
N GLN A 68 11.04 2.51 -0.11
CA GLN A 68 10.93 1.30 -0.91
C GLN A 68 10.73 0.04 -0.08
N GLU A 69 11.46 -0.14 1.03
CA GLU A 69 11.33 -1.32 1.89
C GLU A 69 9.95 -1.35 2.55
N MET A 70 9.50 -0.21 3.06
CA MET A 70 8.15 -0.07 3.59
C MET A 70 7.14 -0.36 2.48
N ASN A 71 7.26 0.20 1.26
CA ASN A 71 6.34 -0.09 0.16
C ASN A 71 6.30 -1.59 -0.21
N ASN A 72 7.44 -2.28 -0.22
CA ASN A 72 7.49 -3.72 -0.49
C ASN A 72 6.83 -4.54 0.62
N GLN A 73 7.12 -4.22 1.89
CA GLN A 73 6.45 -4.85 3.03
C GLN A 73 4.95 -4.56 3.00
N MET A 74 4.57 -3.33 2.61
CA MET A 74 3.18 -2.92 2.49
C MET A 74 2.41 -3.78 1.51
N ILE A 75 2.98 -4.00 0.31
CA ILE A 75 2.36 -4.85 -0.70
C ILE A 75 2.30 -6.30 -0.19
N THR A 76 3.37 -6.79 0.41
CA THR A 76 3.42 -8.16 0.96
C THR A 76 2.32 -8.41 1.99
N ASP A 77 2.02 -7.44 2.86
CA ASP A 77 0.96 -7.52 3.86
C ASP A 77 -0.45 -7.65 3.26
N ILE A 78 -0.68 -7.08 2.08
CA ILE A 78 -1.99 -7.09 1.41
C ILE A 78 -2.17 -8.28 0.46
N LEU A 79 -1.07 -8.88 -0.01
CA LEU A 79 -1.11 -10.00 -0.97
C LEU A 79 -2.00 -11.17 -0.53
N PRO A 80 -2.04 -11.60 0.75
CA PRO A 80 -2.93 -12.68 1.18
C PRO A 80 -4.42 -12.36 0.97
N VAL A 81 -4.82 -11.10 1.16
CA VAL A 81 -6.19 -10.61 0.97
C VAL A 81 -6.51 -10.42 -0.52
N TYR A 82 -5.46 -10.23 -1.33
CA TYR A 82 -5.58 -9.92 -2.74
C TYR A 82 -5.51 -11.14 -3.67
N ASN A 83 -4.60 -12.07 -3.41
CA ASN A 83 -4.26 -13.17 -4.32
C ASN A 83 -5.29 -14.29 -4.35
N VAL A 84 -6.25 -14.29 -3.43
CA VAL A 84 -7.37 -15.25 -3.44
C VAL A 84 -8.51 -14.83 -4.37
N LEU A 85 -8.42 -13.64 -4.97
CA LEU A 85 -9.40 -13.11 -5.90
C LEU A 85 -8.99 -13.47 -7.33
N ASP A 86 -9.89 -14.12 -8.06
CA ASP A 86 -9.63 -14.61 -9.42
C ASP A 86 -10.04 -13.62 -10.51
N GLU A 87 -11.11 -12.85 -10.27
CA GLU A 87 -11.64 -11.93 -11.28
C GLU A 87 -10.92 -10.57 -11.27
N PRO A 88 -10.45 -10.07 -12.44
CA PRO A 88 -9.76 -8.79 -12.52
C PRO A 88 -10.56 -7.61 -11.95
N TRP A 89 -11.88 -7.56 -12.18
CA TRP A 89 -12.74 -6.52 -11.59
C TRP A 89 -12.82 -6.59 -10.06
N GLN A 90 -12.79 -7.80 -9.47
CA GLN A 90 -12.76 -7.98 -8.02
C GLN A 90 -11.42 -7.49 -7.46
N ARG A 91 -10.32 -7.89 -8.11
CA ARG A 91 -8.96 -7.46 -7.74
C ARG A 91 -8.83 -5.94 -7.80
N ALA A 92 -9.28 -5.30 -8.88
CA ALA A 92 -9.27 -3.85 -9.01
C ALA A 92 -10.08 -3.16 -7.90
N ALA A 93 -11.31 -3.62 -7.63
CA ALA A 93 -12.18 -3.03 -6.61
C ALA A 93 -11.62 -3.21 -5.19
N VAL A 94 -11.24 -4.44 -4.82
CA VAL A 94 -10.70 -4.76 -3.50
C VAL A 94 -9.35 -4.11 -3.28
N GLY A 95 -8.44 -4.21 -4.26
CA GLY A 95 -7.08 -3.64 -4.15
C GLY A 95 -7.11 -2.14 -3.93
N PHE A 96 -7.91 -1.41 -4.72
CA PHE A 96 -8.06 0.04 -4.58
C PHE A 96 -8.65 0.42 -3.21
N ARG A 97 -9.70 -0.28 -2.77
CA ARG A 97 -10.35 -0.03 -1.49
C ARG A 97 -9.47 -0.36 -0.28
N LEU A 98 -8.72 -1.44 -0.35
CA LEU A 98 -7.88 -1.95 0.73
C LEU A 98 -6.80 -0.94 1.16
N PHE A 99 -6.23 -0.18 0.21
CA PHE A 99 -5.27 0.87 0.54
C PHE A 99 -5.90 2.02 1.35
N MET A 100 -7.15 2.39 1.06
CA MET A 100 -7.88 3.39 1.85
C MET A 100 -8.25 2.85 3.23
N VAL A 101 -8.67 1.58 3.33
CA VAL A 101 -8.93 0.92 4.62
C VAL A 101 -7.65 0.90 5.47
N ARG A 102 -6.51 0.57 4.88
CA ARG A 102 -5.21 0.65 5.57
C ARG A 102 -4.89 2.08 5.99
N ALA A 103 -5.13 3.08 5.14
CA ALA A 103 -4.90 4.48 5.47
C ALA A 103 -5.70 4.94 6.69
N LEU A 104 -6.95 4.48 6.78
CA LEU A 104 -7.85 4.74 7.89
C LEU A 104 -7.34 4.10 9.19
N LEU A 105 -6.86 2.85 9.12
CA LEU A 105 -6.43 2.08 10.28
C LEU A 105 -4.99 2.35 10.71
N ASP A 106 -4.14 2.87 9.83
CA ASP A 106 -2.74 3.17 10.09
C ASP A 106 -2.36 4.54 9.50
N ARG A 107 -2.69 5.60 10.26
CA ARG A 107 -2.41 6.98 9.85
C ARG A 107 -0.92 7.30 9.76
N LYS A 108 -0.07 6.58 10.54
CA LYS A 108 1.39 6.72 10.45
C LYS A 108 1.87 6.23 9.09
N TRP A 109 1.38 5.07 8.68
CA TRP A 109 1.60 4.54 7.34
C TRP A 109 1.13 5.50 6.25
N ALA A 110 -0.10 6.02 6.35
CA ALA A 110 -0.64 6.96 5.36
C ALA A 110 0.22 8.24 5.23
N SER A 111 0.70 8.76 6.37
CA SER A 111 1.56 9.96 6.40
C SER A 111 2.94 9.74 5.78
N PHE A 112 3.41 8.49 5.77
CA PHE A 112 4.71 8.11 5.23
C PHE A 112 4.64 7.78 3.73
N VAL A 113 3.65 7.00 3.31
CA VAL A 113 3.55 6.49 1.93
C VAL A 113 3.34 7.59 0.87
N ILE A 114 2.79 8.74 1.28
CA ILE A 114 2.55 9.92 0.44
C ILE A 114 3.80 10.80 0.26
N ARG A 115 4.81 10.66 1.12
CA ARG A 115 6.05 11.46 1.10
C ARG A 115 7.15 10.84 0.24
N ILE A 116 6.97 9.58 -0.16
CA ILE A 116 7.89 8.88 -1.03
C ILE A 116 7.61 9.37 -2.45
N GLU A 117 8.46 10.26 -2.97
CA GLU A 117 8.52 10.64 -4.39
C GLU A 117 9.03 9.46 -5.24
N ALA A 118 8.38 8.31 -5.18
CA ALA A 118 8.76 7.15 -5.96
C ALA A 118 7.69 6.07 -5.84
N TRP A 119 6.64 6.21 -6.62
CA TRP A 119 5.91 5.04 -7.10
C TRP A 119 6.34 4.78 -8.55
N PRO A 120 7.63 4.46 -8.83
CA PRO A 120 8.04 4.16 -10.19
C PRO A 120 7.29 2.92 -10.69
N HIS A 121 7.09 2.84 -12.00
CA HIS A 121 6.50 1.65 -12.66
C HIS A 121 7.25 0.34 -12.36
N THR A 122 8.47 0.43 -11.84
CA THR A 122 9.29 -0.71 -11.43
C THR A 122 8.87 -1.31 -10.08
N THR A 123 8.00 -0.62 -9.33
CA THR A 123 7.46 -1.13 -8.06
C THR A 123 6.67 -2.41 -8.27
N MET A 124 6.68 -3.27 -7.25
CA MET A 124 5.87 -4.49 -7.25
C MET A 124 4.38 -4.18 -7.44
N LEU A 125 3.88 -3.07 -6.89
CA LEU A 125 2.48 -2.66 -7.01
C LEU A 125 2.10 -2.30 -8.45
N ALA A 126 2.92 -1.53 -9.15
CA ALA A 126 2.70 -1.20 -10.56
C ALA A 126 2.63 -2.47 -11.42
N LYS A 127 3.45 -3.49 -11.12
CA LYS A 127 3.43 -4.78 -11.82
C LYS A 127 2.14 -5.58 -11.58
N TYR A 128 1.66 -5.64 -10.33
CA TYR A 128 0.36 -6.27 -10.04
C TYR A 128 -0.77 -5.53 -10.74
N MET A 129 -0.82 -4.20 -10.57
CA MET A 129 -1.86 -3.37 -11.17
C MET A 129 -1.90 -3.48 -12.70
N SER A 130 -0.76 -3.33 -13.38
CA SER A 130 -0.69 -3.48 -14.84
C SER A 130 -1.09 -4.89 -15.29
N GLY A 131 -0.70 -5.94 -14.56
CA GLY A 131 -1.12 -7.32 -14.84
C GLY A 131 -2.63 -7.52 -14.74
N ASP A 132 -3.26 -6.95 -13.71
CA ASP A 132 -4.70 -7.04 -13.51
C ASP A 132 -5.49 -6.22 -14.54
N LEU A 133 -5.00 -5.04 -14.90
CA LEU A 133 -5.57 -4.23 -15.98
C LEU A 133 -5.49 -4.96 -17.33
N ALA A 134 -4.35 -5.58 -17.62
CA ALA A 134 -4.17 -6.37 -18.84
C ALA A 134 -5.12 -7.58 -18.87
N ALA A 135 -5.26 -8.30 -17.76
CA ALA A 135 -6.17 -9.43 -17.64
C ALA A 135 -7.63 -9.02 -17.81
N GLY A 136 -8.05 -7.92 -17.16
CA GLY A 136 -9.42 -7.43 -17.28
C GLY A 136 -9.74 -6.90 -18.68
N LYS A 137 -8.78 -6.26 -19.36
CA LYS A 137 -8.91 -5.90 -20.78
C LYS A 137 -9.07 -7.15 -21.66
N ALA A 138 -8.24 -8.17 -21.46
CA ALA A 138 -8.30 -9.42 -22.22
C ALA A 138 -9.62 -10.18 -22.04
N ARG A 139 -10.22 -10.11 -20.83
CA ARG A 139 -11.53 -10.69 -20.53
C ARG A 139 -12.72 -9.81 -20.95
N GLY A 140 -12.48 -8.63 -21.54
CA GLY A 140 -13.53 -7.68 -21.93
C GLY A 140 -14.24 -7.00 -20.76
N GLN A 141 -13.69 -7.09 -19.55
CA GLN A 141 -14.22 -6.46 -18.34
C GLN A 141 -13.88 -4.97 -18.29
N PHE A 142 -12.71 -4.60 -18.84
CA PHE A 142 -12.20 -3.23 -18.87
C PHE A 142 -12.07 -2.72 -20.31
N ARG A 143 -12.33 -1.42 -20.51
CA ARG A 143 -12.18 -0.72 -21.79
C ARG A 143 -11.04 0.30 -21.64
N ILE A 144 -9.82 -0.17 -21.87
CA ILE A 144 -8.58 0.59 -21.65
C ILE A 144 -7.82 0.68 -22.98
N ASP A 145 -7.43 1.89 -23.37
CA ASP A 145 -6.60 2.09 -24.56
C ASP A 145 -5.14 1.71 -24.30
N SER A 146 -4.54 2.30 -23.26
CA SER A 146 -3.15 2.06 -22.83
C SER A 146 -3.10 1.54 -21.39
N ILE A 147 -2.48 0.37 -21.21
CA ILE A 147 -2.29 -0.22 -19.87
C ILE A 147 -1.37 0.66 -19.02
N ASP A 148 -0.32 1.25 -19.60
CA ASP A 148 0.62 2.09 -18.87
C ASP A 148 -0.06 3.36 -18.35
N ALA A 149 -0.85 4.04 -19.19
CA ALA A 149 -1.58 5.23 -18.80
C ALA A 149 -2.64 4.94 -17.74
N ALA A 150 -3.35 3.81 -17.85
CA ALA A 150 -4.32 3.38 -16.83
C ALA A 150 -3.62 3.04 -15.50
N THR A 151 -2.43 2.43 -15.55
CA THR A 151 -1.62 2.14 -14.36
C THR A 151 -1.21 3.43 -13.65
N ASP A 152 -0.68 4.42 -14.39
CA ASP A 152 -0.31 5.72 -13.82
C ASP A 152 -1.48 6.45 -13.20
N PHE A 153 -2.61 6.49 -13.92
CA PHE A 153 -3.81 7.14 -13.45
C PHE A 153 -4.29 6.55 -12.11
N LEU A 154 -4.39 5.22 -12.03
CA LEU A 154 -4.84 4.53 -10.82
C LEU A 154 -3.83 4.63 -9.67
N MET A 155 -2.54 4.66 -9.95
CA MET A 155 -1.51 4.89 -8.93
C MET A 155 -1.63 6.31 -8.34
N GLY A 156 -1.79 7.32 -9.19
CA GLY A 156 -2.05 8.69 -8.76
C GLY A 156 -3.33 8.83 -7.95
N ALA A 157 -4.43 8.23 -8.41
CA ALA A 157 -5.71 8.21 -7.71
C ALA A 157 -5.59 7.53 -6.34
N SER A 158 -4.88 6.40 -6.27
CA SER A 158 -4.62 5.67 -5.02
C SER A 158 -3.85 6.53 -4.03
N ALA A 159 -2.73 7.14 -4.45
CA ALA A 159 -1.92 8.01 -3.60
C ALA A 159 -2.72 9.19 -3.04
N ARG A 160 -3.54 9.85 -3.88
CA ARG A 160 -4.41 10.95 -3.44
C ARG A 160 -5.51 10.50 -2.49
N CYS A 161 -6.13 9.35 -2.71
CA CYS A 161 -7.17 8.83 -1.82
C CYS A 161 -6.59 8.38 -0.47
N ILE A 162 -5.42 7.74 -0.46
CA ILE A 162 -4.70 7.40 0.77
C ILE A 162 -4.40 8.66 1.58
N GLN A 163 -3.91 9.72 0.92
CA GLN A 163 -3.64 10.99 1.58
C GLN A 163 -4.90 11.60 2.20
N ALA A 164 -5.99 11.68 1.44
CA ALA A 164 -7.24 12.26 1.91
C ALA A 164 -7.77 11.50 3.15
N VAL A 165 -7.88 10.17 3.07
CA VAL A 165 -8.35 9.34 4.18
C VAL A 165 -7.41 9.43 5.39
N GLY A 166 -6.09 9.42 5.17
CA GLY A 166 -5.11 9.56 6.26
C GLY A 166 -5.19 10.89 6.99
N GLN A 167 -5.45 11.99 6.27
CA GLN A 167 -5.66 13.33 6.83
C GLN A 167 -7.03 13.48 7.52
N GLY A 168 -7.99 12.64 7.16
CA GLY A 168 -9.35 12.65 7.68
C GLY A 168 -10.33 13.22 6.65
N VAL A 169 -11.35 12.42 6.34
CA VAL A 169 -12.52 12.81 5.55
C VAL A 169 -13.76 12.69 6.42
N ASP A 170 -14.82 13.44 6.12
CA ASP A 170 -16.01 13.52 6.97
C ASP A 170 -16.73 12.16 7.11
N ASP A 171 -16.91 11.45 6.00
CA ASP A 171 -17.51 10.11 5.95
C ASP A 171 -16.56 9.16 5.19
N PRO A 172 -15.63 8.47 5.89
CA PRO A 172 -14.66 7.59 5.25
C PRO A 172 -15.29 6.44 4.47
N PRO A 173 -16.31 5.72 5.00
CA PRO A 173 -16.96 4.67 4.21
C PRO A 173 -17.60 5.16 2.91
N ALA A 174 -18.38 6.26 2.94
CA ALA A 174 -18.99 6.82 1.73
C ALA A 174 -17.94 7.36 0.75
N TYR A 175 -16.87 7.98 1.26
CA TYR A 175 -15.73 8.40 0.44
C TYR A 175 -15.09 7.21 -0.28
N MET A 176 -14.86 6.10 0.43
CA MET A 176 -14.28 4.88 -0.16
C MET A 176 -15.19 4.27 -1.23
N ASP A 177 -16.52 4.31 -1.05
CA ASP A 177 -17.47 3.85 -2.08
C ASP A 177 -17.37 4.68 -3.35
N ALA A 178 -17.42 6.00 -3.22
CA ALA A 178 -17.31 6.92 -4.35
C ALA A 178 -15.96 6.78 -5.07
N ALA A 179 -14.86 6.69 -4.32
CA ALA A 179 -13.52 6.54 -4.89
C ALA A 179 -13.35 5.20 -5.61
N THR A 180 -13.84 4.10 -5.03
CA THR A 180 -13.81 2.77 -5.67
C THR A 180 -14.64 2.74 -6.94
N ARG A 181 -15.82 3.38 -6.94
CA ARG A 181 -16.65 3.54 -8.13
C ARG A 181 -15.91 4.30 -9.24
N MET A 182 -15.31 5.44 -8.91
CA MET A 182 -14.55 6.24 -9.88
C MET A 182 -13.35 5.48 -10.44
N ALA A 183 -12.66 4.69 -9.63
CA ALA A 183 -11.57 3.83 -10.09
C ALA A 183 -12.05 2.81 -11.14
N LEU A 184 -13.17 2.13 -10.89
CA LEU A 184 -13.75 1.17 -11.84
C LEU A 184 -14.27 1.85 -13.12
N GLN A 185 -14.90 3.03 -12.98
CA GLN A 185 -15.34 3.83 -14.14
C GLN A 185 -14.15 4.26 -15.00
N SER A 186 -13.02 4.64 -14.39
CA SER A 186 -11.84 5.12 -15.11
C SER A 186 -11.20 4.06 -16.03
N VAL A 187 -11.41 2.78 -15.73
CA VAL A 187 -10.96 1.65 -16.56
C VAL A 187 -12.06 1.13 -17.49
N GLY A 188 -13.17 1.84 -17.59
CA GLY A 188 -14.23 1.57 -18.55
C GLY A 188 -15.17 0.43 -18.18
N CYS A 189 -15.29 0.09 -16.88
CA CYS A 189 -16.33 -0.84 -16.41
C CYS A 189 -17.74 -0.29 -16.72
N SER A 190 -18.70 -1.19 -16.94
CA SER A 190 -20.12 -0.81 -17.04
C SER A 190 -20.65 -0.30 -15.69
N SER A 191 -21.75 0.45 -15.71
CA SER A 191 -22.38 0.91 -14.45
C SER A 191 -22.71 -0.25 -13.52
N ALA A 192 -23.29 -1.32 -14.06
CA ALA A 192 -23.62 -2.52 -13.29
C ALA A 192 -22.38 -3.17 -12.65
N LEU A 193 -21.26 -3.25 -13.40
CA LEU A 193 -20.02 -3.80 -12.86
C LEU A 193 -19.38 -2.87 -11.81
N CYS A 194 -19.55 -1.55 -11.96
CA CYS A 194 -19.13 -0.59 -10.93
C CYS A 194 -19.94 -0.77 -9.64
N ASP A 195 -21.27 -0.89 -9.73
CA ASP A 195 -22.15 -1.15 -8.58
C ASP A 195 -21.77 -2.45 -7.88
N GLN A 196 -21.59 -3.52 -8.67
CA GLN A 196 -21.17 -4.82 -8.17
C GLN A 196 -19.79 -4.75 -7.50
N GLY A 197 -18.82 -4.06 -8.10
CA GLY A 197 -17.47 -3.91 -7.56
C GLY A 197 -17.44 -3.16 -6.23
N VAL A 198 -18.21 -2.08 -6.08
CA VAL A 198 -18.33 -1.33 -4.82
C VAL A 198 -18.90 -2.20 -3.72
N ALA A 199 -20.04 -2.86 -3.98
CA ALA A 199 -20.69 -3.73 -2.99
C ALA A 199 -19.82 -4.94 -2.62
N PHE A 200 -19.22 -5.60 -3.61
CA PHE A 200 -18.35 -6.75 -3.40
C PHE A 200 -17.12 -6.38 -2.57
N SER A 201 -16.41 -5.31 -2.93
CA SER A 201 -15.19 -4.90 -2.23
C SER A 201 -15.46 -4.54 -0.76
N GLN A 202 -16.60 -3.90 -0.47
CA GLN A 202 -17.02 -3.61 0.89
C GLN A 202 -17.31 -4.90 1.68
N SER A 203 -18.19 -5.77 1.15
CA SER A 203 -18.58 -7.00 1.82
C SER A 203 -17.37 -7.91 2.07
N TYR A 204 -16.52 -8.08 1.05
CA TYR A 204 -15.30 -8.89 1.13
C TYR A 204 -14.34 -8.39 2.22
N LEU A 205 -14.05 -7.08 2.25
CA LEU A 205 -13.15 -6.51 3.26
C LEU A 205 -13.76 -6.50 4.66
N LYS A 206 -15.09 -6.44 4.78
CA LYS A 206 -15.77 -6.63 6.07
C LYS A 206 -15.65 -8.06 6.57
N SER A 207 -15.89 -9.07 5.73
CA SER A 207 -15.67 -10.48 6.08
C SER A 207 -14.21 -10.78 6.45
N TRP A 208 -13.27 -10.19 5.71
CA TRP A 208 -11.84 -10.23 6.07
C TRP A 208 -11.59 -9.65 7.47
N ALA A 209 -12.11 -8.45 7.73
CA ALA A 209 -11.94 -7.76 9.01
C ALA A 209 -12.57 -8.51 10.20
N CYS A 210 -13.74 -9.13 9.98
CA CYS A 210 -14.41 -9.98 10.98
C CYS A 210 -13.71 -11.32 11.21
N GLY A 211 -12.84 -11.78 10.30
CA GLY A 211 -12.12 -13.07 10.42
C GLY A 211 -12.84 -14.26 9.85
N GLU A 212 -13.83 -14.00 9.01
CA GLU A 212 -14.56 -15.03 8.28
C GLU A 212 -13.69 -15.60 7.15
N LEU A 213 -12.72 -14.83 6.66
CA LEU A 213 -11.73 -15.30 5.70
C LEU A 213 -10.53 -15.95 6.41
N THR A 214 -10.11 -17.12 5.93
CA THR A 214 -8.91 -17.86 6.37
C THR A 214 -7.61 -17.25 5.84
N VAL A 215 -7.53 -15.93 5.86
CA VAL A 215 -6.43 -15.14 5.30
C VAL A 215 -5.62 -14.53 6.44
N SER A 216 -4.28 -14.51 6.30
CA SER A 216 -3.39 -13.91 7.28
C SER A 216 -3.77 -12.45 7.56
N ARG A 217 -3.81 -12.06 8.84
CA ARG A 217 -4.09 -10.69 9.25
C ARG A 217 -2.77 -9.94 9.48
N PRO A 218 -2.48 -8.90 8.68
CA PRO A 218 -1.33 -8.04 8.93
C PRO A 218 -1.50 -7.26 10.25
N LEU A 219 -0.39 -6.82 10.84
CA LEU A 219 -0.38 -6.17 12.16
C LEU A 219 -1.30 -4.95 12.26
N TRP A 220 -1.46 -4.18 11.19
CA TRP A 220 -2.35 -3.02 11.17
C TRP A 220 -3.84 -3.37 11.31
N ALA A 221 -4.23 -4.64 11.07
CA ALA A 221 -5.60 -5.11 11.32
C ALA A 221 -5.96 -5.12 12.82
N LEU A 222 -4.98 -5.03 13.72
CA LEU A 222 -5.24 -4.87 15.16
C LEU A 222 -6.01 -3.58 15.47
N ASN A 223 -5.93 -2.57 14.60
CA ASN A 223 -6.61 -1.29 14.77
C ASN A 223 -8.10 -1.32 14.36
N LEU A 224 -8.63 -2.49 13.95
CA LEU A 224 -10.05 -2.66 13.64
C LEU A 224 -10.97 -2.37 14.85
N ASN A 225 -10.45 -2.48 16.07
CA ASN A 225 -11.18 -2.14 17.30
C ASN A 225 -11.25 -0.63 17.59
N SER A 226 -10.58 0.21 16.80
CA SER A 226 -10.64 1.67 16.93
C SER A 226 -12.00 2.21 16.50
N LYS A 227 -12.30 3.47 16.86
CA LYS A 227 -13.52 4.18 16.41
C LYS A 227 -13.65 4.16 14.88
N ASP A 228 -12.55 4.42 14.19
CA ASP A 228 -12.49 4.42 12.72
C ASP A 228 -12.71 3.01 12.15
N GLY A 229 -12.16 1.97 12.80
CA GLY A 229 -12.43 0.58 12.45
C GLY A 229 -13.89 0.17 12.64
N GLN A 230 -14.54 0.61 13.72
CA GLN A 230 -15.95 0.36 13.97
C GLN A 230 -16.86 1.07 12.95
N LEU A 231 -16.52 2.30 12.54
CA LEU A 231 -17.24 3.00 11.47
C LEU A 231 -17.16 2.25 10.15
N PHE A 232 -15.97 1.76 9.79
CA PHE A 232 -15.79 0.92 8.60
C PHE A 232 -16.66 -0.35 8.65
N LEU A 233 -16.70 -1.02 9.81
CA LEU A 233 -17.48 -2.25 10.00
C LEU A 233 -19.00 -1.99 10.02
N ALA A 234 -19.46 -0.86 10.53
CA ALA A 234 -20.88 -0.54 10.63
C ALA A 234 -21.53 -0.14 9.30
N HIS A 235 -20.74 0.37 8.34
CA HIS A 235 -21.23 0.82 7.04
C HIS A 235 -21.87 -0.30 6.22
N GLN A 236 -22.93 0.04 5.48
CA GLN A 236 -23.56 -0.79 4.46
C GLN A 236 -23.71 0.05 3.18
N VAL A 237 -23.28 -0.50 2.04
CA VAL A 237 -23.59 0.10 0.75
C VAL A 237 -25.07 -0.15 0.47
N ASP A 238 -25.79 0.90 0.13
CA ASP A 238 -27.13 0.78 -0.45
C ASP A 238 -27.00 0.02 -1.77
N ALA A 239 -27.29 -1.28 -1.75
CA ALA A 239 -27.32 -2.08 -2.96
C ALA A 239 -28.47 -1.58 -3.84
N PRO A 240 -28.25 -1.35 -5.15
CA PRO A 240 -29.39 -1.15 -6.05
C PRO A 240 -30.28 -2.40 -6.00
N PRO A 241 -31.62 -2.26 -6.08
CA PRO A 241 -32.51 -3.40 -6.07
C PRO A 241 -32.11 -4.36 -7.19
N VAL A 242 -31.98 -5.65 -6.84
CA VAL A 242 -31.73 -6.72 -7.80
C VAL A 242 -32.88 -6.68 -8.81
N ALA A 243 -32.57 -6.35 -10.06
CA ALA A 243 -33.51 -6.43 -11.19
C ALA A 243 -33.55 -7.86 -11.75
#